data_AF-A0A352EDR5-F1
#
_entry.id   AF-A0A352EDR5-F1
#
_cell.length_a   1.000
_cell.length_b   1.000
_cell.length_c   1.000
_cell.angle_alpha   90.00
_cell.angle_beta   90.00
_cell.angle_gamma   90.00
#
_symmetry.space_group_name_H-M   'P 1'
#
loop_
_entity.id
_entity.type
_entity.pdbx_description
1 polymer ?
#
loop_
_entity_poly.entity_id
_entity_poly.type
_entity_poly.pdbx_seq_one_letter_code
_entity_poly.pdbx_strand_id
1 'polypeptide(L)' 'MISAAKKNPELAQASNRILVGTSIQGDVQTDGDIRVDGKITGNMTVNGKLVIGEHGSVEGDVECKNASIAGS' A
#
# COMPACT_ATOMS: atom_id res chain seq x y z
N MET A 1 -7.89 7.32 31.23
CA MET A 1 -7.71 7.89 29.87
C MET A 1 -7.29 6.75 28.97
N ILE A 2 -8.18 6.27 28.10
CA ILE A 2 -7.85 5.27 27.09
C ILE A 2 -8.14 5.97 25.76
N SER A 3 -7.09 6.51 25.14
CA SER A 3 -7.19 7.08 23.81
C SER A 3 -7.41 5.92 22.83
N ALA A 4 -8.68 5.60 22.58
CA ALA A 4 -9.06 4.80 21.44
C ALA A 4 -8.49 5.51 20.21
N ALA A 5 -7.55 4.87 19.51
CA ALA A 5 -7.10 5.32 18.21
C ALA A 5 -8.36 5.52 17.36
N LYS A 6 -8.73 6.78 17.13
CA LYS A 6 -9.86 7.14 16.27
C LYS A 6 -9.53 6.60 14.89
N LYS A 7 -10.08 5.43 14.55
CA LYS A 7 -10.16 4.98 13.17
C LYS A 7 -10.98 6.05 12.46
N ASN A 8 -10.32 6.97 11.76
CA ASN A 8 -11.01 8.02 11.04
C ASN A 8 -11.83 7.33 9.94
N PRO A 9 -13.18 7.35 9.98
CA PRO A 9 -14.01 6.61 9.05
C PRO A 9 -13.75 7.01 7.58
N GLU A 10 -13.22 8.22 7.34
CA GLU A 10 -12.80 8.68 6.01
C GLU A 10 -11.60 7.89 5.45
N LEU A 11 -10.66 7.43 6.30
CA LEU A 11 -9.52 6.61 5.87
C LEU A 11 -9.93 5.18 5.49
N ALA A 12 -11.02 4.67 6.06
CA ALA A 12 -11.59 3.37 5.67
C ALA A 12 -12.24 3.40 4.27
N GLN A 13 -12.52 4.60 3.73
CA GLN A 13 -12.99 4.80 2.35
C GLN A 13 -11.88 5.27 1.39
N ALA A 14 -10.67 5.55 1.89
CA ALA A 14 -9.56 5.95 1.04
C ALA A 14 -9.09 4.76 0.18
N SER A 15 -9.33 4.84 -1.12
CA SER A 15 -8.87 3.84 -2.09
C SER A 15 -7.53 4.29 -2.68
N ASN A 16 -6.44 3.65 -2.25
CA ASN A 16 -5.12 3.90 -2.84
C ASN A 16 -4.88 2.91 -3.99
N ARG A 17 -4.61 3.43 -5.19
CA ARG A 17 -4.36 2.62 -6.39
C ARG A 17 -3.23 3.19 -7.21
N ILE A 18 -2.22 2.36 -7.48
CA ILE A 18 -1.13 2.64 -8.40
C ILE A 18 -1.36 1.72 -9.60
N LEU A 19 -1.57 2.30 -10.78
CA LEU A 19 -1.93 1.55 -11.98
C LEU A 19 -0.72 1.35 -12.91
N VAL A 20 -0.88 0.44 -13.87
CA VAL A 20 0.10 0.16 -14.93
C VAL A 20 0.54 1.46 -15.61
N GLY A 21 1.84 1.59 -15.86
CA GLY A 21 2.45 2.80 -16.43
C GLY A 21 2.87 3.84 -15.39
N THR A 22 2.53 3.62 -14.11
CA THR A 22 3.03 4.46 -13.00
C THR A 22 4.31 3.84 -12.42
N SER A 23 5.35 4.67 -12.25
CA SER A 23 6.58 4.30 -11.56
C SER A 23 6.84 5.26 -10.41
N ILE A 24 7.08 4.74 -9.21
CA ILE A 24 7.41 5.53 -8.02
C ILE A 24 8.80 5.14 -7.56
N GLN A 25 9.65 6.13 -7.29
CA GLN A 25 10.95 5.96 -6.65
C GLN A 25 10.95 6.69 -5.31
N GLY A 26 11.21 5.97 -4.22
CA GLY A 26 11.20 6.50 -2.85
C GLY A 26 10.28 5.73 -1.91
N ASP A 27 10.03 6.30 -0.73
CA ASP A 27 9.25 5.65 0.32
C ASP A 27 7.74 5.93 0.18
N VAL A 28 6.92 4.90 0.32
CA VAL A 28 5.45 4.98 0.25
C VAL A 28 4.83 4.56 1.58
N GLN A 29 4.03 5.43 2.19
CA GLN A 29 3.35 5.14 3.44
C GLN A 29 1.83 5.34 3.31
N THR A 30 1.06 4.37 3.79
CA THR A 30 -0.42 4.45 3.79
C THR A 30 -1.02 3.79 5.02
N ASP A 31 -2.02 4.47 5.59
CA ASP A 31 -2.81 3.94 6.69
C ASP A 31 -3.99 3.06 6.22
N GLY A 32 -4.39 3.20 4.95
CA GLY A 32 -5.48 2.46 4.34
C GLY A 32 -5.01 1.34 3.41
N ASP A 33 -5.97 0.66 2.79
CA ASP A 33 -5.70 -0.37 1.79
C ASP A 33 -5.09 0.23 0.53
N ILE A 34 -4.17 -0.50 -0.09
CA ILE A 34 -3.48 -0.08 -1.31
C ILE A 34 -3.36 -1.21 -2.30
N ARG A 35 -3.64 -0.89 -3.57
CA ARG A 35 -3.42 -1.79 -4.70
C ARG A 35 -2.33 -1.25 -5.63
N VAL A 36 -1.39 -2.11 -5.98
CA VAL A 36 -0.24 -1.80 -6.83
C VAL A 36 -0.28 -2.69 -8.07
N ASP A 37 -0.58 -2.11 -9.22
CA ASP A 37 -0.45 -2.68 -10.57
C ASP A 37 0.65 -1.93 -11.38
N GLY A 38 1.46 -1.09 -10.72
CA GLY A 38 2.59 -0.35 -11.32
C GLY A 38 3.94 -0.73 -10.70
N LYS A 39 4.99 0.05 -10.96
CA LYS A 39 6.35 -0.21 -10.43
C LYS A 39 6.68 0.71 -9.24
N ILE A 40 7.17 0.14 -8.15
CA ILE A 40 7.65 0.88 -6.98
C ILE A 40 9.09 0.44 -6.73
N THR A 41 10.00 1.40 -6.58
CA THR A 41 11.39 1.14 -6.20
C THR A 41 11.70 1.96 -4.95
N GLY A 42 11.81 1.30 -3.80
CA GLY A 42 11.95 1.93 -2.49
C GLY A 42 11.12 1.20 -1.43
N ASN A 43 11.02 1.79 -0.23
CA ASN A 43 10.38 1.12 0.90
C ASN A 43 8.89 1.41 0.96
N MET A 44 8.10 0.45 1.44
CA MET A 44 6.67 0.60 1.63
C MET A 44 6.25 0.28 3.06
N THR A 45 5.41 1.13 3.66
CA THR A 45 4.75 0.85 4.93
C THR A 45 3.24 0.94 4.76
N VAL A 46 2.54 -0.17 5.03
CA VAL A 46 1.10 -0.30 4.81
C VAL A 46 0.42 -0.80 6.10
N ASN A 47 -0.32 0.07 6.78
CA ASN A 47 -1.08 -0.30 7.98
C ASN A 47 -2.43 -1.01 7.67
N GLY A 48 -2.84 -0.99 6.39
CA GLY A 48 -4.01 -1.70 5.86
C GLY A 48 -3.64 -3.00 5.12
N LYS A 49 -4.43 -3.32 4.09
CA LYS A 49 -4.16 -4.43 3.16
C LYS A 49 -3.37 -3.96 1.95
N LEU A 50 -2.26 -4.64 1.65
CA LEU A 50 -1.50 -4.49 0.42
C LEU A 50 -1.98 -5.52 -0.63
N VAL A 51 -2.24 -5.07 -1.84
CA VAL A 51 -2.55 -5.93 -2.99
C VAL A 51 -1.60 -5.60 -4.13
N ILE A 52 -0.68 -6.49 -4.47
CA ILE A 52 0.15 -6.38 -5.66
C ILE A 52 -0.54 -7.19 -6.76
N GLY A 53 -1.07 -6.52 -7.77
CA GLY A 53 -1.68 -7.18 -8.92
C GLY A 53 -0.65 -7.79 -9.87
N GLU A 54 -1.10 -8.51 -10.89
CA GLU A 54 -0.24 -9.27 -11.81
C GLU A 54 0.80 -8.40 -12.55
N HIS A 55 0.48 -7.12 -12.77
CA HIS A 55 1.39 -6.14 -13.38
C HIS A 55 2.13 -5.27 -12.36
N GLY A 56 1.89 -5.48 -11.07
CA GLY A 56 2.56 -4.77 -9.99
C GLY A 56 3.96 -5.31 -9.75
N SER A 57 4.92 -4.40 -9.58
CA SER A 57 6.28 -4.74 -9.19
C SER A 57 6.77 -3.85 -8.05
N VAL A 58 7.22 -4.43 -6.94
CA VAL A 58 7.79 -3.69 -5.82
C VAL A 58 9.22 -4.15 -5.55
N GLU A 59 10.17 -3.23 -5.72
CA GLU A 59 11.60 -3.45 -5.52
C GLU A 59 12.07 -2.65 -4.30
N GLY A 60 12.16 -3.31 -3.15
CA GLY A 60 12.56 -2.70 -1.87
C GLY A 60 11.97 -3.43 -0.67
N ASP A 61 12.04 -2.81 0.51
CA ASP A 61 11.49 -3.38 1.75
C ASP A 61 10.02 -3.02 1.93
N VAL A 62 9.18 -4.01 2.20
CA VAL A 62 7.73 -3.82 2.39
C VAL A 62 7.30 -4.30 3.78
N GLU A 63 6.83 -3.37 4.59
CA GLU A 63 6.21 -3.64 5.89
C GLU A 63 4.69 -3.51 5.78
N CYS A 64 3.97 -4.60 6.01
CA CYS A 64 2.51 -4.59 5.99
C CYS A 64 1.91 -5.65 6.92
N LYS A 65 0.65 -5.44 7.32
CA LYS A 65 -0.08 -6.44 8.13
C LYS A 65 -0.60 -7.61 7.32
N ASN A 66 -1.10 -7.32 6.12
CA ASN A 66 -1.65 -8.33 5.20
C ASN A 66 -1.26 -7.96 3.77
N ALA A 67 -0.74 -8.93 3.03
CA ALA A 67 -0.43 -8.79 1.61
C ALA A 67 -1.11 -9.87 0.77
N SER A 68 -1.56 -9.50 -0.42
CA SER A 68 -1.97 -10.41 -1.47
C SER A 68 -1.14 -10.07 -2.71
N ILE A 69 -0.28 -11.00 -3.14
CA ILE A 69 0.73 -10.76 -4.16
C ILE A 69 0.43 -11.69 -5.34
N ALA A 70 0.13 -11.10 -6.49
CA ALA A 70 -0.01 -11.77 -7.77
C ALA A 70 1.09 -11.36 -8.76
N GLY A 71 1.78 -10.24 -8.51
CA GLY A 71 2.92 -9.75 -9.27
C GLY A 71 4.26 -10.10 -8.62
N SER A 72 5.24 -9.20 -8.77
CA SER A 72 6.64 -9.41 -8.35
C SER A 72 7.15 -8.41 -7.31
#